data_AF-A0A0S7Y9R7-F1
#
_entry.id   AF-A0A0S7Y9R7-F1
#
_cell.length_a   1.000
_cell.length_b   1.000
_cell.length_c   1.000
_cell.angle_alpha   90.00
_cell.angle_beta   90.00
_cell.angle_gamma   90.00
#
_symmetry.space_group_name_H-M   'P 1'
#
loop_
_entity.id
_entity.type
_entity.pdbx_description
1 polymer ?
#
loop_
_entity_poly.entity_id
_entity_poly.type
_entity_poly.pdbx_seq_one_letter_code
_entity_poly.pdbx_strand_id
1 'polypeptide(L)'
;MVELPLYGTEESRTQWKPLLDLIHERLAERGLSHALILGIGHCGGLHKNVIGFFKDISPGIGWHIAKHNRPQPREFPQNRYVEWMYIPRTLPVPSKYPRFPNDGKGLTCLMMQRLRDALQPPIAMRTMAERAYLLGDSGAGRICLDYWPVLNVGGSRRKTFLYDRYPTAIASQRKPQLMELSIPGPVGALSTPKIEALREGLQETEARFLIEDALADGKVGGELAERCKRLIDSRATLCRITHYEVDQLVAIEAWPARAEETYRLAAEIGRQGDRP
;
A
#
# COMPACT_ATOMS: atom_id res chain seq x y z
N MET A 1 4.08 -15.96 29.95
CA MET A 1 3.39 -15.96 28.64
C MET A 1 1.92 -15.79 28.96
N VAL A 2 1.23 -14.80 28.38
CA VAL A 2 -0.22 -14.70 28.56
C VAL A 2 -0.84 -15.68 27.58
N GLU A 3 -1.48 -16.72 28.08
CA GLU A 3 -2.28 -17.63 27.26
C GLU A 3 -3.68 -17.05 27.10
N LEU A 4 -4.14 -16.93 25.85
CA LEU A 4 -5.50 -16.52 25.54
C LEU A 4 -6.37 -17.77 25.35
N PRO A 5 -7.66 -17.73 25.72
CA PRO A 5 -8.57 -18.84 25.50
C PRO A 5 -8.72 -19.11 24.00
N LEU A 6 -8.92 -20.39 23.66
CA LEU A 6 -9.16 -20.79 22.28
C LEU A 6 -10.37 -20.05 21.69
N TYR A 7 -10.23 -19.51 20.48
CA TYR A 7 -11.34 -18.85 19.80
C TYR A 7 -12.55 -19.77 19.64
N GLY A 8 -13.75 -19.23 19.84
CA GLY A 8 -15.00 -19.98 19.77
C GLY A 8 -15.48 -20.57 21.11
N THR A 9 -14.69 -20.45 22.19
CA THR A 9 -15.17 -20.79 23.54
C THR A 9 -15.90 -19.61 24.19
N GLU A 10 -16.76 -19.90 25.17
CA GLU A 10 -17.43 -18.86 25.97
C GLU A 10 -16.44 -18.02 26.81
N GLU A 11 -15.34 -18.62 27.24
CA GLU A 11 -14.25 -17.89 27.90
C GLU A 11 -13.64 -16.85 26.95
N SER A 12 -13.36 -17.23 25.70
CA SER A 12 -12.86 -16.31 24.66
C SER A 12 -13.90 -15.21 24.38
N ARG A 13 -15.19 -15.56 24.28
CA ARG A 13 -16.28 -14.59 24.08
C ARG A 13 -16.31 -13.54 25.19
N THR A 14 -16.23 -13.99 26.45
CA THR A 14 -16.28 -13.13 27.64
C THR A 14 -15.12 -12.11 27.65
N GLN A 15 -13.96 -12.49 27.12
CA GLN A 15 -12.81 -11.58 27.01
C GLN A 15 -12.92 -10.64 25.80
N TRP A 16 -13.23 -11.16 24.61
CA TRP A 16 -13.15 -10.38 23.37
C TRP A 16 -14.35 -9.46 23.14
N LYS A 17 -15.56 -9.89 23.51
CA LYS A 17 -16.76 -9.11 23.19
C LYS A 17 -16.77 -7.74 23.86
N PRO A 18 -16.56 -7.61 25.20
CA PRO A 18 -16.58 -6.30 25.85
C PRO A 18 -15.51 -5.35 25.30
N LEU A 19 -14.33 -5.89 24.95
CA LEU A 19 -13.26 -5.13 24.31
C LEU A 19 -13.69 -4.58 22.95
N LEU A 20 -14.25 -5.42 22.08
CA LEU A 20 -14.68 -5.01 20.75
C LEU A 20 -15.85 -4.03 20.81
N ASP A 21 -16.81 -4.25 21.69
CA ASP A 21 -17.94 -3.34 21.92
C ASP A 21 -17.42 -1.94 22.29
N LEU A 22 -16.48 -1.85 23.23
CA LEU A 22 -15.88 -0.59 23.65
C LEU A 22 -15.08 0.08 22.52
N ILE A 23 -14.32 -0.70 21.73
CA ILE A 23 -13.61 -0.15 20.57
C ILE A 23 -14.59 0.44 19.56
N HIS A 24 -15.70 -0.26 19.26
CA HIS A 24 -16.74 0.22 18.35
C HIS A 24 -17.37 1.52 18.85
N GLU A 25 -17.74 1.59 20.13
CA GLU A 25 -18.27 2.81 20.75
C GLU A 25 -17.29 3.99 20.56
N ARG A 26 -16.02 3.79 20.92
CA ARG A 26 -14.97 4.82 20.81
C ARG A 26 -14.67 5.24 19.37
N LEU A 27 -14.82 4.33 18.41
CA LEU A 27 -14.70 4.66 17.00
C LEU A 27 -15.95 5.40 16.50
N ALA A 28 -17.13 5.02 16.95
CA ALA A 28 -18.39 5.68 16.59
C ALA A 28 -18.43 7.14 17.07
N GLU A 29 -18.00 7.42 18.31
CA GLU A 29 -17.83 8.78 18.84
C GLU A 29 -16.96 9.68 17.95
N ARG A 30 -16.05 9.07 17.17
CA ARG A 30 -15.13 9.77 16.25
C ARG A 30 -15.55 9.71 14.79
N GLY A 31 -16.71 9.12 14.47
CA GLY A 31 -17.16 8.90 13.09
C GLY A 31 -16.35 7.82 12.33
N LEU A 32 -15.65 6.95 13.05
CA LEU A 32 -14.73 5.94 12.51
C LEU A 32 -15.24 4.49 12.63
N SER A 33 -16.55 4.27 12.81
CA SER A 33 -17.13 2.92 12.97
C SER A 33 -16.79 1.94 11.84
N HIS A 34 -16.47 2.45 10.66
CA HIS A 34 -16.09 1.66 9.49
C HIS A 34 -14.60 1.32 9.42
N ALA A 35 -13.77 1.88 10.31
CA ALA A 35 -12.31 1.78 10.24
C ALA A 35 -11.75 0.53 10.95
N LEU A 36 -12.55 -0.16 11.78
CA LEU A 36 -12.06 -1.30 12.54
C LEU A 36 -11.81 -2.52 11.63
N ILE A 37 -10.56 -2.98 11.64
CA ILE A 37 -10.11 -4.17 10.92
C ILE A 37 -9.32 -5.05 11.89
N LEU A 38 -9.66 -6.34 11.96
CA LEU A 38 -8.89 -7.33 12.71
C LEU A 38 -7.60 -7.66 12.00
N GLY A 39 -6.53 -7.85 12.78
CA GLY A 39 -5.14 -7.92 12.31
C GLY A 39 -4.80 -9.09 11.39
N ILE A 40 -3.49 -9.25 11.15
CA ILE A 40 -2.91 -10.05 10.05
C ILE A 40 -3.25 -11.54 10.16
N GLY A 41 -4.23 -11.98 9.38
CA GLY A 41 -4.48 -13.39 9.11
C GLY A 41 -3.27 -14.09 8.48
N HIS A 42 -3.13 -15.39 8.74
CA HIS A 42 -2.04 -16.20 8.19
C HIS A 42 -2.09 -16.25 6.66
N CYS A 43 -0.94 -16.48 5.99
CA CYS A 43 -0.88 -16.68 4.53
C CYS A 43 -1.79 -17.81 4.01
N GLY A 44 -2.10 -18.77 4.88
CA GLY A 44 -3.03 -19.88 4.62
C GLY A 44 -4.50 -19.55 4.88
N GLY A 45 -4.82 -18.29 5.15
CA GLY A 45 -6.15 -17.84 5.55
C GLY A 45 -6.41 -17.99 7.05
N LEU A 46 -7.65 -17.68 7.43
CA LEU A 46 -8.15 -17.80 8.79
C LEU A 46 -9.06 -19.03 8.87
N HIS A 47 -8.99 -19.76 9.99
CA HIS A 47 -9.87 -20.90 10.20
C HIS A 47 -11.34 -20.43 10.27
N LYS A 48 -12.26 -21.15 9.62
CA LYS A 48 -13.68 -20.75 9.53
C LYS A 48 -14.36 -20.53 10.89
N ASN A 49 -13.95 -21.29 11.92
CA ASN A 49 -14.49 -21.11 13.27
C ASN A 49 -14.06 -19.78 13.90
N VAL A 50 -12.84 -19.32 13.62
CA VAL A 50 -12.35 -18.01 14.09
C VAL A 50 -13.13 -16.88 13.40
N ILE A 51 -13.33 -17.00 12.08
CA ILE A 51 -14.15 -16.06 11.31
C ILE A 51 -15.59 -16.03 11.86
N GLY A 52 -16.19 -17.21 12.08
CA GLY A 52 -17.55 -17.33 12.63
C GLY A 52 -17.67 -16.71 14.02
N PHE A 53 -16.70 -16.97 14.90
CA PHE A 53 -16.64 -16.39 16.25
C PHE A 53 -16.63 -14.85 16.21
N PHE A 54 -15.71 -14.24 15.45
CA PHE A 54 -15.63 -12.77 15.38
C PHE A 54 -16.81 -12.15 14.65
N LYS A 55 -17.40 -12.84 13.66
CA LYS A 55 -18.63 -12.40 13.01
C LYS A 55 -19.81 -12.35 13.98
N ASP A 56 -19.86 -13.28 14.93
CA ASP A 56 -20.91 -13.35 15.95
C ASP A 56 -20.75 -12.27 17.04
N ILE A 57 -19.53 -12.08 17.57
CA ILE A 57 -19.32 -11.09 18.64
C ILE A 57 -19.15 -9.65 18.15
N SER A 58 -18.81 -9.46 16.87
CA SER A 58 -18.60 -8.14 16.27
C SER A 58 -19.00 -8.14 14.78
N PRO A 59 -20.31 -8.15 14.47
CA PRO A 59 -20.80 -8.17 13.10
C PRO A 59 -20.23 -7.03 12.24
N GLY A 60 -19.90 -7.34 10.98
CA GLY A 60 -19.39 -6.36 10.01
C GLY A 60 -17.89 -6.07 10.09
N ILE A 61 -17.19 -6.57 11.11
CA ILE A 61 -15.74 -6.39 11.25
C ILE A 61 -14.97 -7.03 10.09
N GLY A 62 -13.99 -6.30 9.57
CA GLY A 62 -13.13 -6.75 8.48
C GLY A 62 -11.88 -7.46 8.96
N TRP A 63 -11.16 -8.08 8.02
CA TRP A 63 -9.82 -8.64 8.26
C TRP A 63 -8.75 -8.01 7.37
N HIS A 64 -7.56 -7.86 7.94
CA HIS A 64 -6.30 -7.68 7.24
C HIS A 64 -5.68 -9.07 7.00
N ILE A 65 -5.36 -9.40 5.77
CA ILE A 65 -4.56 -10.59 5.45
C ILE A 65 -3.28 -10.21 4.74
N ALA A 66 -2.17 -10.84 5.12
CA ALA A 66 -0.96 -10.82 4.34
C ALA A 66 -0.70 -12.22 3.76
N LYS A 67 -0.54 -12.33 2.43
CA LYS A 67 -0.37 -13.61 1.75
C LYS A 67 0.74 -13.57 0.70
N HIS A 68 1.14 -14.73 0.20
CA HIS A 68 2.18 -14.82 -0.82
C HIS A 68 1.69 -14.38 -2.20
N ASN A 69 0.52 -14.87 -2.63
CA ASN A 69 -0.02 -14.62 -3.97
C ASN A 69 -1.12 -13.55 -3.94
N ARG A 70 -1.50 -12.98 -5.09
CA ARG A 70 -2.66 -12.08 -5.17
C ARG A 70 -3.93 -12.76 -4.63
N PRO A 71 -4.78 -12.09 -3.84
CA PRO A 71 -6.06 -12.66 -3.41
C PRO A 71 -7.00 -12.88 -4.60
N GLN A 72 -7.74 -13.99 -4.59
CA GLN A 72 -8.85 -14.19 -5.51
C GLN A 72 -10.11 -13.50 -4.95
N PRO A 73 -10.97 -12.88 -5.77
CA PRO A 73 -12.13 -12.10 -5.28
C PRO A 73 -13.08 -12.82 -4.33
N ARG A 74 -13.14 -14.15 -4.36
CA ARG A 74 -14.02 -14.98 -3.51
C ARG A 74 -13.30 -15.73 -2.40
N GLU A 75 -11.97 -15.59 -2.32
CA GLU A 75 -11.16 -16.35 -1.37
C GLU A 75 -11.50 -15.97 0.07
N PHE A 76 -11.81 -14.70 0.31
CA PHE A 76 -12.07 -14.16 1.64
C PHE A 76 -13.08 -13.00 1.60
N PRO A 77 -14.39 -13.28 1.59
CA PRO A 77 -15.43 -12.24 1.43
C PRO A 77 -15.48 -11.22 2.58
N GLN A 78 -14.88 -11.53 3.73
CA GLN A 78 -14.77 -10.66 4.91
C GLN A 78 -13.50 -9.79 4.94
N ASN A 79 -12.61 -9.92 3.94
CA ASN A 79 -11.40 -9.11 3.92
C ASN A 79 -11.73 -7.69 3.48
N ARG A 80 -11.17 -6.73 4.22
CA ARG A 80 -11.21 -5.30 3.87
C ARG A 80 -9.87 -4.83 3.34
N TYR A 81 -8.80 -5.50 3.76
CA TYR A 81 -7.43 -5.10 3.44
C TYR A 81 -6.57 -6.34 3.21
N VAL A 82 -5.87 -6.39 2.08
CA VAL A 82 -4.98 -7.49 1.74
C VAL A 82 -3.66 -6.98 1.22
N GLU A 83 -2.58 -7.52 1.76
CA GLU A 83 -1.23 -7.35 1.24
C GLU A 83 -0.77 -8.67 0.61
N TRP A 84 -0.08 -8.58 -0.52
CA TRP A 84 0.49 -9.76 -1.17
C TRP A 84 1.99 -9.59 -1.47
N MET A 85 2.77 -10.62 -1.12
CA MET A 85 4.23 -10.54 -1.00
C MET A 85 4.99 -10.83 -2.29
N TYR A 86 4.49 -11.74 -3.12
CA TYR A 86 5.15 -12.20 -4.34
C TYR A 86 4.48 -11.56 -5.54
N ILE A 87 4.80 -10.29 -5.71
CA ILE A 87 4.48 -9.53 -6.91
C ILE A 87 5.13 -10.20 -8.15
N PRO A 88 4.46 -10.19 -9.32
CA PRO A 88 5.03 -10.72 -10.54
C PRO A 88 6.30 -9.95 -10.90
N ARG A 89 7.25 -10.66 -11.52
CA ARG A 89 8.53 -10.04 -11.95
C ARG A 89 8.35 -9.00 -13.05
N THR A 90 7.25 -9.09 -13.78
CA THR A 90 6.92 -8.19 -14.89
C THR A 90 5.62 -7.46 -14.57
N LEU A 91 5.63 -6.15 -14.79
CA LEU A 91 4.38 -5.40 -14.85
C LEU A 91 3.69 -5.70 -16.18
N PRO A 92 2.35 -5.70 -16.25
CA PRO A 92 1.65 -5.85 -17.52
C PRO A 92 2.02 -4.71 -18.48
N VAL A 93 1.94 -4.99 -19.80
CA VAL A 93 1.88 -3.93 -20.80
C VAL A 93 0.45 -3.38 -20.74
N PRO A 94 0.22 -2.07 -20.63
CA PRO A 94 -1.13 -1.54 -20.76
C PRO A 94 -1.65 -1.86 -22.18
N SER A 95 -2.53 -2.86 -22.32
CA SER A 95 -3.21 -3.13 -23.59
C SER A 95 -4.41 -2.20 -23.80
N LYS A 96 -4.91 -1.62 -22.70
CA LYS A 96 -5.92 -0.56 -22.57
C LYS A 96 -5.56 0.27 -21.34
N TYR A 97 -5.90 1.55 -21.32
CA TYR A 97 -5.79 2.39 -20.12
C TYR A 97 -6.69 1.77 -19.05
N PRO A 98 -6.12 1.17 -17.99
CA PRO A 98 -6.93 0.57 -16.94
C PRO A 98 -7.80 1.68 -16.37
N ARG A 99 -9.10 1.45 -16.17
CA ARG A 99 -9.81 2.21 -15.16
C ARG A 99 -9.42 1.64 -13.82
N PHE A 100 -9.34 2.51 -12.80
CA PHE A 100 -8.98 2.14 -11.45
C PHE A 100 -9.55 0.76 -11.08
N PRO A 101 -8.70 -0.19 -10.67
CA PRO A 101 -9.13 -1.57 -10.38
C PRO A 101 -10.08 -1.65 -9.19
N ASN A 102 -10.16 -0.58 -8.39
CA ASN A 102 -11.02 -0.52 -7.24
C ASN A 102 -12.41 -0.04 -7.69
N ASP A 103 -13.16 -0.96 -8.27
CA ASP A 103 -14.57 -0.82 -8.66
C ASP A 103 -15.53 -0.65 -7.47
N GLY A 104 -15.05 -0.10 -6.35
CA GLY A 104 -15.83 0.08 -5.13
C GLY A 104 -16.14 -1.21 -4.37
N LYS A 105 -15.60 -2.38 -4.77
CA LYS A 105 -15.89 -3.66 -4.10
C LYS A 105 -15.20 -3.86 -2.74
N GLY A 106 -14.56 -2.82 -2.20
CA GLY A 106 -14.20 -2.75 -0.78
C GLY A 106 -12.98 -3.57 -0.34
N LEU A 107 -12.20 -4.12 -1.28
CA LEU A 107 -10.94 -4.79 -0.99
C LEU A 107 -9.76 -3.88 -1.37
N THR A 108 -9.10 -3.32 -0.36
CA THR A 108 -7.83 -2.63 -0.58
C THR A 108 -6.74 -3.69 -0.77
N CYS A 109 -6.27 -3.86 -2.00
CA CYS A 109 -5.14 -4.74 -2.32
C CYS A 109 -3.87 -3.89 -2.41
N LEU A 110 -2.85 -4.24 -1.61
CA LEU A 110 -1.59 -3.51 -1.63
C LEU A 110 -0.45 -4.38 -2.12
N MET A 111 0.27 -3.84 -3.10
CA MET A 111 1.52 -4.37 -3.60
C MET A 111 2.58 -4.30 -2.49
N MET A 112 3.18 -5.44 -2.13
CA MET A 112 4.45 -5.42 -1.39
C MET A 112 5.60 -5.53 -2.39
N GLN A 113 6.44 -4.52 -2.45
CA GLN A 113 7.78 -4.69 -3.02
C GLN A 113 8.75 -5.13 -1.94
N ARG A 114 9.76 -5.91 -2.34
CA ARG A 114 10.86 -6.34 -1.46
C ARG A 114 11.83 -5.18 -1.16
N LEU A 115 11.27 -4.05 -0.72
CA LEU A 115 11.94 -2.81 -0.39
C LEU A 115 12.63 -2.96 0.96
N ARG A 116 13.92 -2.67 1.03
CA ARG A 116 14.72 -2.78 2.26
C ARG A 116 15.33 -1.43 2.62
N ASP A 117 15.33 -1.06 3.89
CA ASP A 117 15.73 0.29 4.35
C ASP A 117 17.00 0.86 3.71
N ALA A 118 18.08 0.07 3.66
CA ALA A 118 19.39 0.50 3.20
C ALA A 118 19.62 0.36 1.68
N LEU A 119 18.72 -0.32 0.95
CA LEU A 119 18.99 -0.77 -0.43
C LEU A 119 18.07 -0.15 -1.48
N GLN A 120 17.16 0.75 -1.09
CA GLN A 120 16.19 1.30 -2.03
C GLN A 120 16.57 2.70 -2.49
N PRO A 121 16.82 2.89 -3.79
CA PRO A 121 17.05 4.21 -4.34
C PRO A 121 15.74 5.01 -4.34
N PRO A 122 15.80 6.36 -4.30
CA PRO A 122 14.62 7.22 -4.32
C PRO A 122 13.63 6.91 -5.45
N ILE A 123 14.12 6.50 -6.63
CA ILE A 123 13.24 6.14 -7.74
C ILE A 123 12.30 4.97 -7.42
N ALA A 124 12.74 3.99 -6.62
CA ALA A 124 11.87 2.89 -6.19
C ALA A 124 10.75 3.42 -5.28
N MET A 125 11.00 4.46 -4.48
CA MET A 125 9.93 5.10 -3.72
C MET A 125 9.00 5.87 -4.64
N ARG A 126 9.56 6.60 -5.61
CA ARG A 126 8.82 7.46 -6.52
C ARG A 126 7.91 6.73 -7.49
N THR A 127 8.33 5.59 -8.05
CA THR A 127 7.48 4.80 -8.97
C THR A 127 6.58 3.81 -8.22
N MET A 128 6.55 3.82 -6.89
CA MET A 128 5.86 2.79 -6.11
C MET A 128 4.35 2.80 -6.31
N ALA A 129 3.72 3.97 -6.23
CA ALA A 129 2.29 4.13 -6.41
C ALA A 129 1.86 3.73 -7.83
N GLU A 130 2.58 4.21 -8.84
CA GLU A 130 2.33 3.89 -10.24
C GLU A 130 2.51 2.40 -10.55
N ARG A 131 3.49 1.72 -9.94
CA ARG A 131 3.67 0.27 -10.10
C ARG A 131 2.56 -0.53 -9.45
N ALA A 132 2.10 -0.13 -8.26
CA ALA A 132 0.92 -0.73 -7.64
C ALA A 132 -0.30 -0.57 -8.55
N TYR A 133 -0.50 0.64 -9.07
CA TYR A 133 -1.56 0.92 -10.02
C TYR A 133 -1.50 0.03 -11.27
N LEU A 134 -0.32 -0.11 -11.89
CA LEU A 134 -0.14 -0.96 -13.08
C LEU A 134 -0.40 -2.45 -12.81
N LEU A 135 -0.19 -2.93 -11.57
CA LEU A 135 -0.59 -4.28 -11.16
C LEU A 135 -2.09 -4.42 -10.92
N GLY A 136 -2.81 -3.31 -10.92
CA GLY A 136 -4.20 -3.25 -10.57
C GLY A 136 -4.43 -3.26 -9.06
N ASP A 137 -3.51 -2.73 -8.26
CA ASP A 137 -3.62 -2.61 -6.81
C ASP A 137 -4.05 -1.19 -6.40
N SER A 138 -4.56 -1.06 -5.17
CA SER A 138 -4.99 0.23 -4.60
C SER A 138 -3.83 1.06 -4.05
N GLY A 139 -2.62 0.50 -4.02
CA GLY A 139 -1.43 1.15 -3.49
C GLY A 139 -0.35 0.15 -3.10
N ALA A 140 0.62 0.59 -2.31
CA ALA A 140 1.69 -0.23 -1.78
C ALA A 140 1.62 -0.35 -0.26
N GLY A 141 2.05 -1.50 0.27
CA GLY A 141 1.91 -1.88 1.68
C GLY A 141 3.18 -2.44 2.29
N ARG A 142 3.12 -2.80 3.58
CA ARG A 142 4.27 -3.27 4.39
C ARG A 142 5.44 -2.30 4.44
N ILE A 143 5.10 -1.04 4.64
CA ILE A 143 6.03 0.07 4.77
C ILE A 143 5.75 0.73 6.11
N CYS A 144 6.82 0.94 6.87
CA CYS A 144 6.77 1.67 8.12
C CYS A 144 7.28 3.10 7.92
N LEU A 145 6.71 4.03 8.67
CA LEU A 145 7.13 5.43 8.66
C LEU A 145 8.35 5.65 9.57
N ASP A 146 8.26 5.16 10.80
CA ASP A 146 9.05 5.60 11.95
C ASP A 146 9.39 4.47 12.93
N TYR A 147 9.46 3.22 12.44
CA TYR A 147 10.00 2.13 13.25
C TYR A 147 11.52 2.29 13.25
N TRP A 148 12.03 3.25 14.01
CA TRP A 148 13.46 3.53 14.11
C TRP A 148 14.17 2.42 14.90
N PRO A 149 15.45 2.15 14.60
CA PRO A 149 16.22 1.19 15.35
C PRO A 149 16.63 1.85 16.68
N VAL A 150 15.86 1.61 17.75
CA VAL A 150 16.06 2.23 19.08
C VAL A 150 16.62 1.27 20.12
N LEU A 151 16.59 -0.04 19.88
CA LEU A 151 16.99 -1.05 20.86
C LEU A 151 18.47 -1.42 20.70
N ASN A 152 19.21 -1.47 21.80
CA ASN A 152 20.58 -1.99 21.81
C ASN A 152 20.56 -3.52 21.79
N VAL A 153 21.37 -4.13 20.92
CA VAL A 153 21.54 -5.58 20.87
C VAL A 153 22.77 -5.97 21.68
N GLY A 154 22.59 -6.42 22.93
CA GLY A 154 23.63 -7.11 23.72
C GLY A 154 25.00 -6.42 23.74
N GLY A 155 25.05 -5.12 24.08
CA GLY A 155 26.31 -4.35 24.12
C GLY A 155 26.89 -3.95 22.76
N SER A 156 26.27 -4.35 21.65
CA SER A 156 26.63 -3.90 20.31
C SER A 156 26.23 -2.46 20.06
N ARG A 157 27.03 -1.74 19.25
CA ARG A 157 26.64 -0.44 18.67
C ARG A 157 25.50 -0.56 17.64
N ARG A 158 25.16 -1.78 17.18
CA ARG A 158 24.05 -1.99 16.25
C ARG A 158 22.72 -1.89 17.00
N LYS A 159 21.90 -0.95 16.56
CA LYS A 159 20.52 -0.82 17.03
C LYS A 159 19.58 -1.73 16.22
N THR A 160 18.49 -2.19 16.85
CA THR A 160 17.42 -2.96 16.20
C THR A 160 16.06 -2.30 16.44
N PHE A 161 15.10 -2.64 15.58
CA PHE A 161 13.74 -2.14 15.60
C PHE A 161 12.92 -2.75 16.74
N LEU A 162 11.91 -2.01 17.24
CA LEU A 162 10.92 -2.50 18.20
C LEU A 162 9.91 -3.48 17.58
N TYR A 163 9.89 -3.56 16.25
CA TYR A 163 9.09 -4.53 15.51
C TYR A 163 9.45 -5.97 15.94
N ASP A 164 8.44 -6.80 16.22
CA ASP A 164 8.55 -8.21 16.68
C ASP A 164 8.82 -8.48 18.17
N ARG A 165 8.52 -7.57 19.13
CA ARG A 165 8.58 -7.96 20.56
C ARG A 165 7.57 -7.27 21.46
N TYR A 166 6.52 -8.02 21.83
CA TYR A 166 6.10 -8.12 23.23
C TYR A 166 5.24 -9.39 23.48
N PRO A 167 5.57 -10.27 24.46
CA PRO A 167 6.87 -10.55 25.04
C PRO A 167 7.74 -11.54 24.22
N THR A 168 7.21 -12.19 23.17
CA THR A 168 7.94 -13.22 22.38
C THR A 168 7.47 -13.36 20.91
N ALA A 169 6.69 -12.42 20.37
CA ALA A 169 6.06 -12.57 19.05
C ALA A 169 7.02 -12.22 17.88
N ILE A 170 7.54 -13.23 17.18
CA ILE A 170 8.37 -13.05 15.97
C ILE A 170 7.48 -13.13 14.73
N ALA A 171 7.24 -12.02 14.02
CA ALA A 171 6.51 -12.05 12.75
C ALA A 171 7.34 -12.66 11.61
N SER A 172 8.67 -12.82 11.76
CA SER A 172 9.56 -13.50 10.82
C SER A 172 9.41 -12.91 9.40
N GLN A 173 9.01 -13.69 8.40
CA GLN A 173 8.76 -13.25 7.03
C GLN A 173 7.61 -12.23 6.89
N ARG A 174 6.84 -11.99 7.95
CA ARG A 174 5.70 -11.06 7.96
C ARG A 174 6.08 -9.65 8.42
N LYS A 175 7.33 -9.42 8.85
CA LYS A 175 7.78 -8.07 9.14
C LYS A 175 7.85 -7.21 7.86
N PRO A 176 7.51 -5.92 7.93
CA PRO A 176 7.89 -4.92 6.94
C PRO A 176 9.37 -5.04 6.62
N GLN A 177 9.70 -4.86 5.35
CA GLN A 177 11.10 -4.84 4.92
C GLN A 177 11.63 -3.40 4.86
N LEU A 178 10.74 -2.43 4.70
CA LEU A 178 11.00 -1.00 4.82
C LEU A 178 10.47 -0.55 6.19
N MET A 179 11.36 -0.40 7.16
CA MET A 179 11.09 -0.06 8.56
C MET A 179 11.02 1.45 8.80
N GLU A 180 11.73 2.24 8.00
CA GLU A 180 11.78 3.68 8.19
C GLU A 180 11.82 4.47 6.87
N LEU A 181 10.82 5.35 6.72
CA LEU A 181 10.77 6.39 5.69
C LEU A 181 11.18 7.76 6.25
N SER A 182 11.13 7.92 7.56
CA SER A 182 11.53 9.12 8.29
C SER A 182 12.76 8.85 9.15
N ILE A 183 13.45 9.90 9.58
CA ILE A 183 14.49 9.80 10.61
C ILE A 183 14.04 10.50 11.90
N PRO A 184 14.52 10.08 13.08
CA PRO A 184 14.20 10.77 14.32
C PRO A 184 14.83 12.17 14.34
N GLY A 185 14.02 13.19 14.56
CA GLY A 185 14.44 14.56 14.88
C GLY A 185 14.21 14.91 16.35
N PRO A 186 14.65 16.10 16.78
CA PRO A 186 14.55 16.53 18.19
C PRO A 186 13.11 16.69 18.69
N VAL A 187 12.13 16.92 17.79
CA VAL A 187 10.71 17.13 18.13
C VAL A 187 9.76 16.18 17.40
N GLY A 188 10.29 15.15 16.71
CA GLY A 188 9.48 14.22 15.94
C GLY A 188 10.16 13.73 14.66
N ALA A 189 9.41 13.04 13.82
CA ALA A 189 9.88 12.51 12.55
C ALA A 189 10.31 13.62 11.59
N LEU A 190 11.51 13.52 11.01
CA LEU A 190 11.97 14.36 9.92
C LEU A 190 11.83 13.64 8.59
N SER A 191 11.56 14.43 7.55
CA SER A 191 11.51 13.93 6.19
C SER A 191 12.87 13.42 5.71
N THR A 192 12.84 12.54 4.73
CA THR A 192 14.00 11.99 4.05
C THR A 192 13.78 12.04 2.54
N PRO A 193 14.83 11.97 1.72
CA PRO A 193 14.67 11.85 0.27
C PRO A 193 13.75 10.68 -0.16
N LYS A 194 13.64 9.61 0.64
CA LYS A 194 12.77 8.46 0.34
C LYS A 194 11.28 8.82 0.46
N ILE A 195 10.87 9.49 1.54
CA ILE A 195 9.46 9.87 1.72
C ILE A 195 9.06 11.03 0.82
N GLU A 196 9.97 11.96 0.53
CA GLU A 196 9.73 13.02 -0.47
C GLU A 196 9.54 12.41 -1.87
N ALA A 197 10.41 11.48 -2.27
CA ALA A 197 10.27 10.77 -3.53
C ALA A 197 8.95 9.98 -3.59
N LEU A 198 8.54 9.30 -2.51
CA LEU A 198 7.23 8.64 -2.44
C LEU A 198 6.09 9.65 -2.63
N ARG A 199 6.16 10.82 -1.97
CA ARG A 199 5.12 11.86 -2.06
C ARG A 199 5.01 12.43 -3.47
N GLU A 200 6.13 12.75 -4.11
CA GLU A 200 6.14 13.21 -5.50
C GLU A 200 5.60 12.13 -6.45
N GLY A 201 5.97 10.87 -6.22
CA GLY A 201 5.48 9.72 -6.95
C GLY A 201 3.96 9.55 -6.88
N LEU A 202 3.39 9.76 -5.70
CA LEU A 202 1.94 9.77 -5.50
C LEU A 202 1.28 10.88 -6.32
N GLN A 203 1.78 12.12 -6.23
CA GLN A 203 1.22 13.25 -6.97
C GLN A 203 1.26 13.05 -8.49
N GLU A 204 2.35 12.48 -9.00
CA GLU A 204 2.46 12.17 -10.43
C GLU A 204 1.53 11.03 -10.86
N THR A 205 1.29 10.06 -9.97
CA THR A 205 0.34 8.98 -10.23
C THR A 205 -1.09 9.52 -10.31
N GLU A 206 -1.47 10.45 -9.43
CA GLU A 206 -2.75 11.16 -9.50
C GLU A 206 -2.89 11.99 -10.79
N ALA A 207 -1.84 12.72 -11.18
CA ALA A 207 -1.83 13.45 -12.45
C ALA A 207 -1.98 12.51 -13.66
N ARG A 208 -1.37 11.32 -13.61
CA ARG A 208 -1.57 10.27 -14.61
C ARG A 208 -3.03 9.79 -14.65
N PHE A 209 -3.70 9.62 -13.51
CA PHE A 209 -5.11 9.23 -13.49
C PHE A 209 -6.00 10.22 -14.21
N LEU A 210 -5.80 11.52 -13.98
CA LEU A 210 -6.52 12.57 -14.72
C LEU A 210 -6.36 12.42 -16.25
N ILE A 211 -5.13 12.15 -16.70
CA ILE A 211 -4.81 11.98 -18.12
C ILE A 211 -5.49 10.72 -18.69
N GLU A 212 -5.41 9.60 -17.97
CA GLU A 212 -6.02 8.34 -18.39
C GLU A 212 -7.55 8.40 -18.42
N ASP A 213 -8.17 9.03 -17.42
CA ASP A 213 -9.62 9.25 -17.39
C ASP A 213 -10.08 10.14 -18.55
N ALA A 214 -9.36 11.23 -18.85
CA ALA A 214 -9.70 12.09 -19.98
C ALA A 214 -9.57 11.37 -21.34
N LEU A 215 -8.57 10.52 -21.50
CA LEU A 215 -8.43 9.65 -22.67
C LEU A 215 -9.56 8.62 -22.75
N ALA A 216 -9.89 7.97 -21.63
CA ALA A 216 -10.91 6.93 -21.56
C ALA A 216 -12.32 7.48 -21.79
N ASP A 217 -12.57 8.71 -21.40
CA ASP A 217 -13.85 9.42 -21.60
C ASP A 217 -13.94 10.12 -22.97
N GLY A 218 -12.87 10.12 -23.77
CA GLY A 218 -12.82 10.82 -25.05
C GLY A 218 -12.85 12.35 -24.92
N LYS A 219 -12.49 12.90 -23.75
CA LYS A 219 -12.44 14.35 -23.48
C LYS A 219 -11.27 15.05 -24.18
N VAL A 220 -10.27 14.29 -24.61
CA VAL A 220 -9.13 14.77 -25.39
C VAL A 220 -9.02 14.03 -26.72
N GLY A 221 -8.73 14.76 -27.79
CA GLY A 221 -8.57 14.23 -29.15
C GLY A 221 -7.31 14.76 -29.84
N GLY A 222 -7.09 14.30 -31.08
CA GLY A 222 -6.02 14.79 -31.95
C GLY A 222 -4.62 14.68 -31.34
N GLU A 223 -3.82 15.72 -31.52
CA GLU A 223 -2.41 15.76 -31.07
C GLU A 223 -2.27 15.63 -29.55
N LEU A 224 -3.17 16.24 -28.77
CA LEU A 224 -3.12 16.17 -27.31
C LEU A 224 -3.33 14.73 -26.83
N ALA A 225 -4.31 14.01 -27.40
CA ALA A 225 -4.51 12.60 -27.09
C ALA A 225 -3.22 11.80 -27.36
N GLU A 226 -2.61 11.96 -28.54
CA GLU A 226 -1.39 11.25 -28.90
C GLU A 226 -0.20 11.57 -27.99
N ARG A 227 -0.06 12.83 -27.54
CA ARG A 227 0.96 13.21 -26.53
C ARG A 227 0.71 12.50 -25.19
N CYS A 228 -0.53 12.46 -24.73
CA CYS A 228 -0.93 11.78 -23.50
C CYS A 228 -0.64 10.27 -23.56
N LYS A 229 -1.00 9.61 -24.66
CA LYS A 229 -0.72 8.18 -24.87
C LYS A 229 0.78 7.88 -24.80
N ARG A 230 1.60 8.66 -25.52
CA ARG A 230 3.07 8.52 -25.50
C ARG A 230 3.66 8.70 -24.09
N LEU A 231 3.18 9.68 -23.32
CA LEU A 231 3.61 9.87 -21.94
C LEU A 231 3.31 8.63 -21.10
N ILE A 232 2.06 8.14 -21.14
CA ILE A 232 1.62 6.97 -20.35
C ILE A 232 2.46 5.74 -20.69
N ASP A 233 2.69 5.48 -21.97
CA ASP A 233 3.51 4.34 -22.42
C ASP A 233 4.96 4.47 -21.95
N SER A 234 5.54 5.68 -22.02
CA SER A 234 6.89 5.96 -21.54
C SER A 234 7.01 5.72 -20.03
N ARG A 235 6.03 6.19 -19.24
CA ARG A 235 6.01 5.99 -17.78
C ARG A 235 5.80 4.53 -17.39
N ALA A 236 4.90 3.82 -18.08
CA ALA A 236 4.71 2.38 -17.88
C ALA A 236 6.00 1.60 -18.19
N THR A 237 6.74 2.00 -19.22
CA THR A 237 8.05 1.43 -19.56
C THR A 237 9.06 1.65 -18.44
N LEU A 238 9.14 2.87 -17.89
CA LEU A 238 10.02 3.16 -16.75
C LEU A 238 9.65 2.34 -15.51
N CYS A 239 8.35 2.22 -15.20
CA CYS A 239 7.87 1.38 -14.11
C CYS A 239 8.32 -0.07 -14.29
N ARG A 240 8.26 -0.61 -15.51
CA ARG A 240 8.71 -1.98 -15.82
C ARG A 240 10.22 -2.15 -15.60
N ILE A 241 11.02 -1.19 -16.08
CA ILE A 241 12.47 -1.20 -15.89
C ILE A 241 12.81 -1.19 -14.39
N THR A 242 12.12 -0.35 -13.61
CA THR A 242 12.39 -0.16 -12.18
C THR A 242 11.69 -1.16 -11.26
N HIS A 243 10.94 -2.14 -11.78
CA HIS A 243 10.07 -3.00 -10.96
C HIS A 243 10.81 -4.04 -10.11
N TYR A 244 11.89 -4.64 -10.62
CA TYR A 244 12.58 -5.76 -9.94
C TYR A 244 14.09 -5.53 -9.77
N GLU A 245 14.75 -4.93 -10.77
CA GLU A 245 16.15 -4.55 -10.70
C GLU A 245 16.23 -3.05 -10.87
N VAL A 246 16.47 -2.34 -9.77
CA VAL A 246 16.70 -0.91 -9.86
C VAL A 246 18.15 -0.73 -10.26
N ASP A 247 18.42 -0.85 -11.56
CA ASP A 247 19.64 -0.25 -12.09
C ASP A 247 19.52 1.26 -11.84
N GLN A 248 20.31 1.72 -10.87
CA GLN A 248 20.24 3.09 -10.35
C GLN A 248 20.57 4.12 -11.43
N LEU A 249 21.28 3.72 -12.50
CA LEU A 249 21.78 4.63 -13.53
C LEU A 249 20.70 4.98 -14.56
N VAL A 250 19.84 4.04 -14.94
CA VAL A 250 18.88 4.22 -16.05
C VAL A 250 17.72 5.17 -15.71
N ALA A 251 17.43 5.38 -14.42
CA ALA A 251 16.21 6.05 -14.01
C ALA A 251 16.35 7.53 -13.60
N ILE A 252 17.57 8.03 -13.41
CA ILE A 252 17.79 9.38 -12.84
C ILE A 252 17.75 10.48 -13.91
N GLU A 253 18.32 10.26 -15.11
CA GLU A 253 18.60 11.38 -16.04
C GLU A 253 17.37 12.04 -16.69
N ALA A 254 16.29 11.29 -16.94
CA ALA A 254 15.13 11.82 -17.67
C ALA A 254 13.91 12.12 -16.78
N TRP A 255 14.03 11.96 -15.46
CA TRP A 255 12.87 11.97 -14.60
C TRP A 255 12.22 13.37 -14.42
N PRO A 256 12.97 14.45 -14.12
CA PRO A 256 12.37 15.77 -13.95
C PRO A 256 11.54 16.23 -15.16
N ALA A 257 12.06 16.00 -16.38
CA ALA A 257 11.37 16.32 -17.61
C ALA A 257 10.08 15.50 -17.80
N ARG A 258 10.06 14.23 -17.41
CA ARG A 258 8.84 13.40 -17.44
C ARG A 258 7.79 13.88 -16.43
N ALA A 259 8.22 14.25 -15.22
CA ALA A 259 7.33 14.80 -14.21
C ALA A 259 6.71 16.12 -14.69
N GLU A 260 7.53 17.02 -15.22
CA GLU A 260 7.08 18.27 -15.84
C GLU A 260 6.05 18.02 -16.95
N GLU A 261 6.34 17.11 -17.88
CA GLU A 261 5.42 16.76 -18.97
C GLU A 261 4.10 16.18 -18.43
N THR A 262 4.16 15.37 -17.36
CA THR A 262 2.98 14.80 -16.71
C THR A 262 2.07 15.91 -16.17
N TYR A 263 2.63 16.83 -15.38
CA TYR A 263 1.84 17.95 -14.83
C TYR A 263 1.37 18.91 -15.92
N ARG A 264 2.19 19.17 -16.94
CA ARG A 264 1.85 20.04 -18.07
C ARG A 264 0.65 19.50 -18.86
N LEU A 265 0.65 18.21 -19.18
CA LEU A 265 -0.48 17.56 -19.85
C LEU A 265 -1.72 17.54 -18.98
N ALA A 266 -1.60 17.18 -17.69
CA ALA A 266 -2.70 17.23 -16.74
C ALA A 266 -3.34 18.64 -16.66
N ALA A 267 -2.52 19.69 -16.62
CA ALA A 267 -2.99 21.09 -16.62
C ALA A 267 -3.62 21.53 -17.95
N GLU A 268 -3.10 21.05 -19.10
CA GLU A 268 -3.71 21.28 -20.42
C GLU A 268 -5.11 20.66 -20.50
N ILE A 269 -5.29 19.46 -19.96
CA ILE A 269 -6.59 18.77 -19.86
C ILE A 269 -7.56 19.53 -18.95
N GLY A 270 -7.12 19.92 -17.75
CA GLY A 270 -7.97 20.67 -16.81
C GLY A 270 -8.54 21.95 -17.45
N ARG A 271 -7.71 22.68 -18.21
CA ARG A 271 -8.15 23.89 -18.93
C ARG A 271 -9.14 23.65 -20.07
N GLN A 272 -9.23 22.44 -20.61
CA GLN A 272 -10.24 22.09 -21.62
C GLN A 272 -11.58 21.73 -20.97
N GLY A 273 -11.58 21.16 -19.76
CA GLY A 273 -12.78 20.85 -18.99
C GLY A 273 -13.51 22.08 -18.44
N ASP A 274 -12.80 23.19 -18.26
CA ASP A 274 -13.34 24.47 -17.79
C ASP A 274 -13.90 25.38 -18.91
N ARG A 275 -13.96 24.89 -20.16
CA ARG A 275 -14.62 25.64 -21.23
C ARG A 275 -16.14 25.42 -21.13
N PRO A 276 -16.94 26.49 -20.95
CA PRO A 276 -18.39 26.41 -20.84
C PRO A 276 -19.05 25.81 -22.08
#